data_AF-A0A524FCE5-F1
#
_entry.id   AF-A0A524FCE5-F1
#
_cell.length_a   1.000
_cell.length_b   1.000
_cell.length_c   1.000
_cell.angle_alpha   90.00
_cell.angle_beta   90.00
_cell.angle_gamma   90.00
#
_symmetry.space_group_name_H-M   'P 1'
#
loop_
_entity.id
_entity.type
_entity.pdbx_description
1 polymer ?
#
loop_
_entity_poly.entity_id
_entity_poly.type
_entity_poly.pdbx_seq_one_letter_code
_entity_poly.pdbx_strand_id
1 'polypeptide(L)' 'MNNIEILLKEAGENYRKGIVSLAEAATLANVSIYKMMEYVEREKIQSPSLSESEMEEDLKRSTKLIGEIKK' A
#
# COMPACT_ATOMS: atom_id res chain seq x y z
N MET A 1 -1.55 -0.57 22.96
CA MET A 1 -1.28 -1.09 21.60
C MET A 1 0.14 -0.69 21.22
N ASN A 2 0.89 -1.60 20.61
CA ASN A 2 2.22 -1.29 20.07
C ASN A 2 2.08 -0.21 18.99
N ASN A 3 3.00 0.78 18.93
CA ASN A 3 2.91 1.91 18.00
C ASN A 3 2.81 1.43 16.53
N ILE A 4 3.58 0.39 16.19
CA ILE A 4 3.56 -0.23 14.86
C ILE A 4 2.18 -0.81 14.50
N GLU A 5 1.46 -1.37 15.46
CA GLU A 5 0.14 -1.98 15.19
C GLU A 5 -0.92 -0.91 14.87
N ILE A 6 -0.80 0.28 15.46
CA ILE A 6 -1.67 1.43 15.14
C ILE A 6 -1.40 1.87 13.70
N LEU A 7 -0.13 2.03 13.34
CA LEU A 7 0.28 2.45 12.01
C LEU A 7 -0.12 1.44 10.93
N LEU A 8 0.04 0.13 11.19
CA LEU A 8 -0.42 -0.93 10.30
C LEU A 8 -1.94 -0.89 10.10
N LYS A 9 -2.70 -0.64 11.18
CA LYS A 9 -4.16 -0.50 11.10
C LYS A 9 -4.58 0.69 10.25
N GLU A 10 -4.01 1.87 10.48
CA GLU A 10 -4.32 3.07 9.70
C GLU A 10 -3.93 2.93 8.23
N ALA A 11 -2.74 2.40 7.95
CA ALA A 11 -2.29 2.14 6.59
C ALA A 11 -3.13 1.05 5.90
N GLY A 12 -3.50 0.00 6.63
CA GLY A 12 -4.34 -1.10 6.15
C GLY A 12 -5.75 -0.63 5.78
N GLU A 13 -6.30 0.32 6.54
CA GLU A 13 -7.57 0.96 6.22
C GLU A 13 -7.52 1.80 4.94
N ASN A 14 -6.41 2.51 4.69
CA ASN A 14 -6.22 3.24 3.43
C ASN A 14 -6.08 2.28 2.24
N TYR A 15 -5.35 1.17 2.42
CA TYR A 15 -5.25 0.11 1.42
C TYR A 15 -6.61 -0.55 1.14
N ARG A 16 -7.39 -0.87 2.18
CA ARG A 16 -8.74 -1.45 2.05
C ARG A 16 -9.69 -0.56 1.25
N LYS A 17 -9.49 0.76 1.29
CA LYS A 17 -10.30 1.73 0.56
C LYS A 17 -9.79 1.96 -0.87
N GLY A 18 -8.68 1.34 -1.27
CA GLY A 18 -8.03 1.59 -2.56
C GLY A 18 -7.41 2.98 -2.69
N ILE A 19 -7.23 3.70 -1.57
CA ILE A 19 -6.66 5.07 -1.58
C ILE A 19 -5.16 5.02 -1.87
N VAL A 20 -4.51 3.94 -1.43
CA VAL A 20 -3.08 3.70 -1.61
C VAL A 20 -2.85 2.26 -2.01
N SER A 21 -1.79 2.03 -2.78
CA SER A 21 -1.27 0.70 -3.07
C SER A 21 -0.69 0.04 -1.80
N LEU A 22 -0.47 -1.28 -1.84
CA LEU A 22 0.13 -2.02 -0.72
C LEU A 22 1.53 -1.50 -0.37
N ALA A 23 2.32 -1.07 -1.37
CA ALA A 23 3.65 -0.53 -1.18
C ALA A 23 3.63 0.87 -0.52
N GLU A 24 2.70 1.73 -0.94
CA GLU A 24 2.47 3.03 -0.31
C GLU A 24 1.99 2.84 1.14
N ALA A 25 1.11 1.87 1.39
CA ALA A 25 0.65 1.53 2.74
C ALA A 25 1.80 1.05 3.65
N ALA A 26 2.72 0.22 3.13
CA ALA A 26 3.92 -0.18 3.86
C ALA A 26 4.83 1.01 4.20
N THR A 27 4.96 1.95 3.25
CA THR A 27 5.72 3.19 3.44
C THR A 27 5.08 4.08 4.52
N LEU A 28 3.74 4.22 4.52
CA LEU A 28 3.00 4.97 5.54
C LEU A 28 3.17 4.38 6.94
N ALA A 29 3.19 3.06 7.06
CA ALA A 29 3.40 2.36 8.33
C ALA A 29 4.89 2.27 8.73
N ASN A 30 5.81 2.76 7.91
CA ASN A 30 7.26 2.64 8.08
C ASN A 30 7.72 1.18 8.32
N VAL A 31 7.19 0.26 7.51
CA VAL A 31 7.53 -1.16 7.55
C VAL A 31 7.94 -1.67 6.16
N SER A 32 8.53 -2.85 6.10
CA SER A 32 8.75 -3.51 4.81
C SER A 32 7.42 -3.92 4.16
N ILE A 33 7.40 -3.99 2.84
CA ILE A 33 6.23 -4.47 2.10
C ILE A 33 5.81 -5.89 2.54
N TYR A 34 6.77 -6.75 2.90
CA TYR A 34 6.48 -8.09 3.40
C TYR A 34 5.74 -8.07 4.74
N LYS A 35 6.06 -7.13 5.63
CA LYS A 35 5.34 -6.99 6.89
C LYS A 35 3.91 -6.51 6.67
N MET A 36 3.72 -5.64 5.69
CA MET A 36 2.39 -5.20 5.28
C MET A 36 1.58 -6.33 4.63
N MET A 37 2.21 -7.17 3.80
CA MET A 37 1.60 -8.39 3.24
C MET A 37 1.12 -9.34 4.34
N GLU A 38 1.98 -9.64 5.32
CA GLU A 38 1.64 -10.48 6.46
C GLU A 38 0.45 -9.91 7.24
N TYR A 39 0.43 -8.59 7.45
CA TYR A 39 -0.65 -7.90 8.14
C TYR A 39 -1.99 -8.01 7.39
N VAL A 40 -2.03 -7.66 6.10
CA VAL A 40 -3.28 -7.70 5.32
C VAL A 40 -3.80 -9.12 5.15
N GLU A 41 -2.93 -10.12 5.07
CA GLU A 41 -3.33 -11.53 5.04
C GLU A 41 -3.93 -11.98 6.37
N ARG A 42 -3.24 -11.67 7.49
CA ARG A 42 -3.70 -12.00 8.84
C ARG A 42 -5.05 -11.37 9.16
N GLU A 43 -5.23 -10.09 8.82
CA GLU A 43 -6.45 -9.32 9.07
C GLU A 43 -7.51 -9.48 7.96
N LYS A 44 -7.22 -10.28 6.93
CA LYS A 44 -8.10 -10.53 5.77
C LYS A 44 -8.56 -9.25 5.06
N ILE A 45 -7.65 -8.28 4.93
CA ILE A 45 -7.91 -7.01 4.27
C ILE A 45 -7.79 -7.20 2.76
N GLN A 46 -8.87 -6.91 2.05
CA GLN A 46 -8.90 -6.86 0.59
C GLN A 46 -9.05 -5.41 0.11
N SER A 47 -8.22 -5.02 -0.86
CA SER A 47 -8.41 -3.77 -1.61
C SER A 47 -9.57 -3.95 -2.60
N PRO A 48 -10.28 -2.88 -2.99
CA PRO A 48 -11.21 -2.92 -4.10
C PRO A 48 -10.46 -3.40 -5.36
N SER A 49 -11.16 -4.13 -6.22
CA SER A 49 -10.65 -4.45 -7.55
C SER A 49 -10.49 -3.14 -8.33
N LEU A 50 -9.28 -2.84 -8.76
CA LEU A 50 -9.03 -1.73 -9.67
C LEU A 50 -9.66 -2.05 -11.03
N SER A 51 -10.27 -1.04 -11.65
CA SER A 51 -10.55 -1.06 -13.08
C SER A 51 -9.23 -1.04 -13.87
N GLU A 52 -9.30 -1.42 -15.14
CA GLU A 52 -8.14 -1.40 -16.05
C GLU A 52 -7.52 0.00 -16.15
N SER A 53 -8.35 1.06 -16.20
CA SER A 53 -7.88 2.44 -16.20
C SER A 53 -7.14 2.83 -14.92
N GLU A 54 -7.63 2.41 -13.75
CA GLU A 54 -7.00 2.73 -12.48
C GLU A 54 -5.66 1.98 -12.34
N MET A 55 -5.57 0.74 -12.84
CA MET A 55 -4.30 0.00 -12.91
C MET A 55 -3.27 0.71 -13.80
N GLU A 56 -3.68 1.25 -14.95
CA GLU A 56 -2.78 2.00 -15.82
C GLU A 56 -2.25 3.29 -15.18
N GLU A 57 -3.09 4.01 -14.44
CA GLU A 57 -2.68 5.22 -13.71
C GLU A 57 -1.68 4.90 -12.60
N ASP A 58 -1.94 3.84 -11.83
CA ASP A 58 -1.02 3.36 -10.79
C ASP A 58 0.33 2.94 -11.37
N LEU A 59 0.32 2.25 -12.53
CA LEU A 59 1.54 1.86 -13.22
C LEU A 59 2.34 3.08 -13.71
N LYS A 60 1.66 4.09 -14.28
CA LYS A 60 2.30 5.35 -14.71
C LYS A 60 2.91 6.09 -13.52
N ARG A 61 2.18 6.21 -12.41
CA ARG A 61 2.67 6.85 -11.17
C ARG A 61 3.90 6.13 -10.63
N SER A 62 3.84 4.81 -10.53
CA SER A 62 4.95 3.98 -10.06
C SER A 62 6.20 4.09 -10.96
N THR A 63 6.01 4.09 -12.28
CA THR A 63 7.12 4.21 -13.25
C THR A 63 7.80 5.58 -13.14
N LYS A 64 7.01 6.65 -12.94
CA LYS A 64 7.54 8.00 -12.74
C LYS A 64 8.40 8.09 -11.48
N LEU A 65 7.92 7.56 -10.36
CA LEU A 65 8.67 7.52 -9.09
C LEU A 65 10.01 6.78 -9.25
N ILE A 66 10.02 5.65 -9.95
CA ILE A 66 11.27 4.90 -10.23
C ILE A 66 12.22 5.72 -11.12
N GLY A 67 11.68 6.46 -12.10
CA GLY A 67 12.48 7.34 -12.95
C GLY A 67 13.12 8.50 -12.19
N GLU A 68 12.42 9.06 -11.21
CA GLU A 68 12.92 10.15 -10.35
C GLU A 68 14.02 9.68 -9.39
N ILE A 69 13.97 8.44 -8.91
CA ILE A 69 15.01 7.84 -8.06
C ILE A 69 16.33 7.60 -8.81
N LYS A 70 16.28 7.48 -10.15
CA LYS A 70 17.46 7.22 -10.99
C LYS A 70 18.20 8.50 -11.44
N LYS A 71 17.72 9.69 -11.08
CA LYS A 71 18.37 10.97 -11.35
C LYS A 71 19.17 11.44 -10.15
#